data_AF-A0A971XEX2-F1
#
_entry.id   AF-A0A971XEX2-F1
#
_cell.length_a   1.000
_cell.length_b   1.000
_cell.length_c   1.000
_cell.angle_alpha   90.00
_cell.angle_beta   90.00
_cell.angle_gamma   90.00
#
_symmetry.space_group_name_H-M   'P 1'
#
loop_
_entity.id
_entity.type
_entity.pdbx_description
1 polymer ?
#
loop_
_entity_poly.entity_id
_entity_poly.type
_entity_poly.pdbx_seq_one_letter_code
_entity_poly.pdbx_strand_id
1 'polypeptide(L)'
;MKKIFRFTSPFINKLFFIAILSFFTFYSFSPTIFFASSPLEHNSYFISPPDTLDSLIYPIQDQQITGPPPLISSPWDIVPKNFKDTVIYDPASNTYDFQQKIGNINLRYPYQMTFDEYNEYDFQKAWQRQWQQSLVQQSRGKSIFDSLFRMHVKDDGVFGSGLIDIRPSGTAEIIFGYKGYRRDDPALTVKQRRYGNFNFDEKIQLNLMAKVGDKVNFNVRYNTESNFTFDNQIKLEYEGKEDEIIKKIEAGDVTLPLNSTLISGSQSLFGLKTQLQFGKATVTAVLSQQESETSTITVSGGAEVSEFKINALDYEENKHFFISQFFYNNYNKYLERLPIISSPINITKIEVWITNIGPATQENRNIVAFQDIGEYDPYNQNVLPNFTPDAYLPSNRSNNLFQLINTSNIRNLNDVNSYLSSRDFKMGTDYEKIENARKLSESEYTVNNQLGFISLNIRLRPDQVLA
;
A
#
# COMPACT_ATOMS: atom_id res chain seq x y z
N MET A 1 32.49 -1.41 43.67
CA MET A 1 33.34 -1.97 42.59
C MET A 1 32.75 -1.55 41.26
N LYS A 2 33.42 -1.09 40.22
CA LYS A 2 34.81 -0.69 39.93
C LYS A 2 34.68 0.00 38.56
N LYS A 3 35.18 1.24 38.45
CA LYS A 3 35.59 1.97 37.23
C LYS A 3 34.81 1.72 35.91
N ILE A 4 33.95 2.69 35.59
CA ILE A 4 33.46 2.95 34.22
C ILE A 4 34.66 3.42 33.38
N PHE A 5 35.06 2.64 32.39
CA PHE A 5 36.03 3.04 31.37
C PHE A 5 35.39 4.08 30.46
N ARG A 6 35.83 5.34 30.56
CA ARG A 6 35.66 6.34 29.50
C ARG A 6 36.55 5.93 28.32
N PHE A 7 35.97 5.32 27.30
CA PHE A 7 36.58 5.26 25.97
C PHE A 7 36.18 6.53 25.20
N THR A 8 36.99 7.59 25.35
CA THR A 8 36.96 8.74 24.43
C THR A 8 37.73 8.35 23.18
N SER A 9 37.05 7.76 22.20
CA SER A 9 37.58 7.56 20.85
C SER A 9 37.10 8.71 19.95
N PRO A 10 37.99 9.59 19.46
CA PRO A 10 37.62 10.66 18.52
C PRO A 10 37.18 10.13 17.14
N PHE A 11 37.25 8.82 16.90
CA PHE A 11 36.89 8.16 15.63
C PHE A 11 35.38 7.93 15.50
N ILE A 12 34.71 7.50 16.58
CA ILE A 12 33.27 7.20 16.59
C ILE A 12 32.46 8.49 16.53
N ASN A 13 32.90 9.54 17.24
CA ASN A 13 32.27 10.86 17.15
C ASN A 13 32.41 11.47 15.75
N LYS A 14 33.51 11.24 15.02
CA LYS A 14 33.67 11.74 13.64
C LYS A 14 32.77 11.00 12.65
N LEU A 15 32.61 9.68 12.78
CA LEU A 15 31.73 8.90 11.89
C LEU A 15 30.24 9.25 12.09
N PHE A 16 29.82 9.45 13.34
CA PHE A 16 28.45 9.84 13.68
C PHE A 16 28.13 11.30 13.28
N PHE A 17 29.11 12.20 13.35
CA PHE A 17 28.94 13.59 12.90
C PHE A 17 28.89 13.72 11.37
N ILE A 18 29.65 12.90 10.63
CA ILE A 18 29.67 12.92 9.15
C ILE A 18 28.35 12.37 8.57
N ALA A 19 27.78 11.32 9.18
CA ALA A 19 26.51 10.73 8.74
C ALA A 19 25.30 11.65 8.97
N ILE A 20 25.31 12.45 10.04
CA ILE A 20 24.26 13.44 10.31
C ILE A 20 24.43 14.70 9.45
N LEU A 21 25.68 15.11 9.15
CA LEU A 21 25.95 16.27 8.30
C LEU A 21 25.57 16.00 6.83
N SER A 22 25.76 14.78 6.32
CA SER A 22 25.36 14.42 4.95
C SER A 22 23.83 14.36 4.76
N PHE A 23 23.07 14.07 5.82
CA PHE A 23 21.61 14.08 5.76
C PHE A 23 21.03 15.50 5.85
N PHE A 24 21.71 16.43 6.53
CA PHE A 24 21.29 17.83 6.60
C PHE A 24 21.66 18.67 5.36
N THR A 25 22.71 18.30 4.61
CA THR A 25 23.08 19.03 3.38
C THR A 25 22.13 18.81 2.20
N PHE A 26 21.25 17.80 2.25
CA PHE A 26 20.21 17.61 1.22
C PHE A 26 18.99 18.53 1.42
N TYR A 27 18.83 19.18 2.59
CA TYR A 27 17.65 20.01 2.90
C TYR A 27 17.92 21.54 2.85
N SER A 28 19.05 21.98 2.31
CA SER A 28 19.43 23.39 2.30
C SER A 28 20.01 23.86 0.97
N PHE A 29 19.35 23.53 -0.14
CA PHE A 29 19.51 24.27 -1.40
C PHE A 29 18.36 25.27 -1.55
N SER A 30 18.45 26.40 -0.84
CA SER A 30 17.84 27.65 -1.29
C SER A 30 18.91 28.42 -2.06
N PRO A 31 18.66 28.90 -3.29
CA PRO A 31 19.64 29.70 -4.00
C PRO A 31 19.75 31.05 -3.28
N THR A 32 20.86 31.27 -2.57
CA THR A 32 21.24 32.60 -2.11
C THR A 32 21.70 33.41 -3.32
N ILE A 33 20.91 34.41 -3.68
CA ILE A 33 21.26 35.43 -4.67
C ILE A 33 22.46 36.21 -4.13
N PHE A 34 23.61 36.07 -4.79
CA PHE A 34 24.76 36.95 -4.55
C PHE A 34 24.47 38.33 -5.17
N PHE A 35 24.39 39.37 -4.34
CA PHE A 35 24.57 40.74 -4.81
C PHE A 35 26.05 40.92 -5.16
N ALA A 36 26.34 41.14 -6.44
CA ALA A 36 27.67 41.50 -6.90
C ALA A 36 28.02 42.91 -6.38
N SER A 37 29.05 43.01 -5.54
CA SER A 37 29.74 44.27 -5.29
C SER A 37 30.59 44.63 -6.51
N SER A 38 30.41 45.84 -7.01
CA SER A 38 31.12 46.41 -8.15
C SER A 38 32.63 46.50 -7.94
N PRO A 39 33.44 46.17 -8.96
CA PRO A 39 34.78 46.70 -9.09
C PRO A 39 34.83 47.83 -10.14
N LEU A 40 35.85 48.65 -9.94
CA LEU A 40 36.13 49.96 -10.50
C LEU A 40 36.28 50.03 -12.03
N GLU A 41 36.05 51.25 -12.52
CA GLU A 41 36.14 51.73 -13.90
C GLU A 41 37.34 51.18 -14.70
N HIS A 42 37.08 50.81 -15.96
CA HIS A 42 38.11 50.81 -16.99
C HIS A 42 37.61 51.42 -18.30
N ASN A 43 38.49 52.21 -18.89
CA ASN A 43 38.25 53.16 -19.96
C ASN A 43 37.67 52.53 -21.25
N SER A 44 36.72 53.28 -21.81
CA SER A 44 36.06 53.12 -23.11
C SER A 44 37.03 53.15 -24.29
N TYR A 45 36.90 52.21 -25.25
CA TYR A 45 37.19 52.47 -26.68
C TYR A 45 36.35 51.60 -27.65
N PHE A 46 35.86 52.28 -28.69
CA PHE A 46 35.18 51.87 -29.94
C PHE A 46 33.72 51.38 -29.88
N ILE A 47 32.81 52.35 -29.97
CA ILE A 47 31.40 52.15 -30.34
C ILE A 47 31.35 51.96 -31.86
N SER A 48 30.98 50.75 -32.30
CA SER A 48 30.40 50.56 -33.64
C SER A 48 28.92 50.99 -33.60
N PRO A 49 28.35 51.53 -34.70
CA PRO A 49 26.97 52.01 -34.70
C PRO A 49 26.00 50.90 -34.28
N PRO A 50 24.92 51.21 -33.55
CA PRO A 50 24.01 50.20 -33.01
C PRO A 50 23.27 49.55 -34.17
N ASP A 51 23.63 48.31 -34.48
CA ASP A 51 22.90 47.49 -35.45
C ASP A 51 21.84 46.69 -34.69
N THR A 52 20.58 47.07 -34.93
CA THR A 52 19.32 46.38 -34.55
C THR A 52 19.11 45.95 -33.08
N LEU A 53 18.14 46.61 -32.42
CA LEU A 53 17.56 46.32 -31.10
C LEU A 53 18.54 46.39 -29.91
N ASP A 54 18.37 47.44 -29.10
CA ASP A 54 19.20 47.81 -27.92
C ASP A 54 19.20 46.77 -26.78
N SER A 55 18.45 45.69 -26.90
CA SER A 55 18.58 44.51 -26.06
C SER A 55 17.99 43.29 -26.76
N LEU A 56 18.79 42.23 -26.87
CA LEU A 56 18.25 40.92 -27.23
C LEU A 56 17.25 40.52 -26.14
N ILE A 57 16.08 39.97 -26.54
CA ILE A 57 15.11 39.36 -25.61
C ILE A 57 15.80 38.29 -24.74
N TYR A 58 16.84 37.66 -25.30
CA TYR A 58 17.77 36.79 -24.60
C TYR A 58 19.21 37.31 -24.81
N PRO A 59 19.74 38.16 -23.91
CA PRO A 59 21.08 38.69 -24.04
C PRO A 59 22.12 37.59 -23.91
N ILE A 60 22.99 37.46 -24.91
CA ILE A 60 24.19 36.63 -24.81
C ILE A 60 25.17 37.41 -23.94
N GLN A 61 25.47 36.91 -22.76
CA GLN A 61 26.44 37.53 -21.87
C GLN A 61 27.85 37.24 -22.36
N ASP A 62 28.68 38.29 -22.45
CA ASP A 62 30.11 38.13 -22.68
C ASP A 62 30.71 37.29 -21.56
N GLN A 63 31.38 36.21 -21.95
CA GLN A 63 31.99 35.32 -20.98
C GLN A 63 33.26 35.96 -20.43
N GLN A 64 33.46 35.90 -19.11
CA GLN A 64 34.73 36.31 -18.52
C GLN A 64 35.87 35.48 -19.12
N ILE A 65 36.96 36.15 -19.52
CA ILE A 65 38.13 35.56 -20.19
C ILE A 65 39.07 34.86 -19.17
N THR A 66 38.87 35.13 -17.88
CA THR A 66 39.60 34.56 -16.75
C THR A 66 38.79 33.47 -16.05
N GLY A 67 39.43 32.39 -15.62
CA GLY A 67 38.78 31.27 -14.92
C GLY A 67 38.35 30.12 -15.86
N PRO A 68 37.75 29.05 -15.30
CA PRO A 68 37.24 27.95 -16.10
C PRO A 68 36.12 28.41 -17.04
N PRO A 69 35.88 27.69 -18.15
CA PRO A 69 34.72 27.96 -18.99
C PRO A 69 33.47 27.92 -18.14
N PRO A 70 32.55 28.88 -18.33
CA PRO A 70 31.26 28.83 -17.68
C PRO A 70 30.59 27.51 -18.04
N LEU A 71 30.05 26.91 -17.00
CA LEU A 71 29.20 25.74 -17.07
C LEU A 71 27.96 26.08 -17.92
N ILE A 72 27.64 25.25 -18.91
CA ILE A 72 26.56 25.51 -19.86
C ILE A 72 25.23 25.43 -19.09
N SER A 73 24.54 26.57 -18.99
CA SER A 73 23.36 26.71 -18.14
C SER A 73 22.09 26.16 -18.80
N SER A 74 22.00 26.22 -20.13
CA SER A 74 20.80 25.90 -20.89
C SER A 74 21.07 24.87 -21.98
N PRO A 75 20.15 23.92 -22.26
CA PRO A 75 20.23 23.04 -23.43
C PRO A 75 20.26 23.79 -24.77
N TRP A 76 19.88 25.08 -24.75
CA TRP A 76 19.78 25.95 -25.90
C TRP A 76 21.00 26.88 -26.08
N ASP A 77 21.97 26.82 -25.16
CA ASP A 77 23.23 27.56 -25.28
C ASP A 77 24.06 26.99 -26.44
N ILE A 78 24.37 27.83 -27.42
CA ILE A 78 25.12 27.43 -28.62
C ILE A 78 26.61 27.45 -28.28
N VAL A 79 27.22 26.27 -28.09
CA VAL A 79 28.67 26.12 -28.10
C VAL A 79 29.12 25.74 -29.51
N PRO A 80 29.87 26.60 -30.22
CA PRO A 80 30.32 26.28 -31.56
C PRO A 80 31.24 25.06 -31.57
N LYS A 81 31.05 24.14 -32.53
CA LYS A 81 31.79 22.86 -32.61
C LYS A 81 33.31 23.00 -32.78
N ASN A 82 33.80 24.18 -33.11
CA ASN A 82 35.21 24.50 -33.31
C ASN A 82 35.95 24.90 -32.01
N PHE A 83 35.25 24.95 -30.87
CA PHE A 83 35.87 25.17 -29.56
C PHE A 83 36.48 23.86 -29.05
N LYS A 84 37.75 23.90 -28.66
CA LYS A 84 38.44 22.77 -28.04
C LYS A 84 38.90 23.14 -26.63
N ASP A 85 38.31 22.46 -25.66
CA ASP A 85 38.74 22.49 -24.26
C ASP A 85 39.83 21.43 -24.08
N THR A 86 41.03 21.85 -23.65
CA THR A 86 42.13 20.93 -23.30
C THR A 86 42.55 21.16 -21.86
N VAL A 87 42.67 20.07 -21.11
CA VAL A 87 43.16 20.07 -19.73
C VAL A 87 44.50 19.36 -19.70
N ILE A 88 45.52 20.02 -19.16
CA ILE A 88 46.88 19.47 -19.04
C ILE A 88 47.18 19.31 -17.55
N TYR A 89 47.56 18.11 -17.12
CA TYR A 89 47.95 17.85 -15.74
C TYR A 89 49.44 18.16 -15.56
N ASP A 90 49.78 18.97 -14.55
CA ASP A 90 51.16 19.22 -14.13
C ASP A 90 51.52 18.37 -12.88
N PRO A 91 52.38 17.35 -13.01
CA PRO A 91 52.78 16.50 -11.89
C PRO A 91 53.58 17.21 -10.80
N ALA A 92 54.25 18.33 -11.10
CA ALA A 92 55.12 19.01 -10.15
C ALA A 92 54.34 19.89 -9.16
N SER A 93 53.29 20.56 -9.66
CA SER A 93 52.43 21.43 -8.85
C SER A 93 51.11 20.77 -8.44
N ASN A 94 50.82 19.57 -8.97
CA ASN A 94 49.56 18.84 -8.78
C ASN A 94 48.32 19.69 -9.14
N THR A 95 48.47 20.51 -10.18
CA THR A 95 47.40 21.37 -10.71
C THR A 95 46.99 20.93 -12.11
N TYR A 96 45.76 21.31 -12.47
CA TYR A 96 45.18 21.08 -13.79
C TYR A 96 45.09 22.41 -14.53
N ASP A 97 45.84 22.52 -15.63
CA ASP A 97 45.87 23.71 -16.49
C ASP A 97 44.81 23.63 -17.56
N PHE A 98 43.85 24.55 -17.49
CA PHE A 98 42.78 24.66 -18.46
C PHE A 98 43.16 25.58 -19.63
N GLN A 99 43.00 25.11 -20.87
CA GLN A 99 43.18 25.91 -22.08
C GLN A 99 42.00 25.73 -23.03
N GLN A 100 41.38 26.83 -23.48
CA GLN A 100 40.35 26.82 -24.52
C GLN A 100 40.90 27.40 -25.82
N LYS A 101 40.82 26.64 -26.91
CA LYS A 101 41.37 27.01 -28.22
C LYS A 101 40.29 27.02 -29.31
N ILE A 102 40.43 27.96 -30.26
CA ILE A 102 39.73 27.97 -31.55
C ILE A 102 40.79 27.94 -32.66
N GLY A 103 40.94 26.79 -33.32
CA GLY A 103 42.08 26.57 -34.21
C GLY A 103 43.42 26.74 -33.46
N ASN A 104 44.15 27.83 -33.76
CA ASN A 104 45.43 28.18 -33.13
C ASN A 104 45.35 29.34 -32.13
N ILE A 105 44.16 29.93 -31.91
CA ILE A 105 43.98 31.09 -31.02
C ILE A 105 43.52 30.60 -29.65
N ASN A 106 44.23 31.00 -28.58
CA ASN A 106 43.78 30.80 -27.20
C ASN A 106 42.66 31.80 -26.90
N LEU A 107 41.47 31.30 -26.59
CA LEU A 107 40.29 32.12 -26.28
C LEU A 107 40.29 32.63 -24.83
N ARG A 108 40.99 31.93 -23.94
CA ARG A 108 41.04 32.20 -22.50
C ARG A 108 42.47 32.20 -22.01
N TYR A 109 42.72 32.93 -20.93
CA TYR A 109 43.98 32.79 -20.20
C TYR A 109 44.06 31.41 -19.53
N PRO A 110 45.25 30.78 -19.45
CA PRO A 110 45.41 29.56 -18.71
C PRO A 110 44.94 29.75 -17.27
N TYR A 111 44.08 28.85 -16.79
CA TYR A 111 43.59 28.83 -15.42
C TYR A 111 43.98 27.51 -14.77
N GLN A 112 44.66 27.58 -13.63
CA GLN A 112 45.09 26.40 -12.89
C GLN A 112 44.06 26.08 -11.81
N MET A 113 43.68 24.81 -11.71
CA MET A 113 42.83 24.29 -10.65
C MET A 113 43.60 23.29 -9.81
N THR A 114 43.33 23.27 -8.51
CA THR A 114 43.69 22.13 -7.67
C THR A 114 42.88 20.89 -8.07
N PHE A 115 43.31 19.70 -7.65
CA PHE A 115 42.55 18.46 -7.88
C PHE A 115 41.11 18.55 -7.39
N ASP A 116 40.88 19.09 -6.19
CA ASP A 116 39.54 19.19 -5.61
C ASP A 116 38.65 20.16 -6.41
N GLU A 117 39.19 21.31 -6.84
CA GLU A 117 38.48 22.27 -7.70
C GLU A 117 38.17 21.70 -9.09
N TYR A 118 39.12 20.96 -9.68
CA TYR A 118 38.92 20.31 -10.97
C TYR A 118 37.86 19.20 -10.89
N ASN A 119 37.88 18.39 -9.82
CA ASN A 119 36.93 17.31 -9.62
C ASN A 119 35.50 17.85 -9.45
N GLU A 120 35.32 18.92 -8.67
CA GLU A 120 34.03 19.60 -8.54
C GLU A 120 33.56 20.20 -9.88
N TYR A 121 34.46 20.85 -10.62
CA TYR A 121 34.15 21.40 -11.94
C TYR A 121 33.71 20.31 -12.93
N ASP A 122 34.45 19.20 -13.01
CA ASP A 122 34.14 18.09 -13.90
C ASP A 122 32.81 17.42 -13.51
N PHE A 123 32.54 17.27 -12.21
CA PHE A 123 31.26 16.78 -11.71
C PHE A 123 30.09 17.67 -12.14
N GLN A 124 30.17 18.98 -11.88
CA GLN A 124 29.11 19.90 -12.26
C GLN A 124 28.91 19.93 -13.78
N LYS A 125 30.00 19.87 -14.56
CA LYS A 125 29.95 19.79 -16.03
C LYS A 125 29.28 18.49 -16.50
N ALA A 126 29.60 17.35 -15.91
CA ALA A 126 28.98 16.07 -16.22
C ALA A 126 27.49 16.06 -15.83
N TRP A 127 27.15 16.57 -14.64
CA TRP A 127 25.78 16.72 -14.15
C TRP A 127 24.91 17.53 -15.10
N GLN A 128 25.39 18.72 -15.49
CA GLN A 128 24.65 19.59 -16.40
C GLN A 128 24.49 18.99 -17.79
N ARG A 129 25.54 18.40 -18.37
CA ARG A 129 25.45 17.72 -19.67
C ARG A 129 24.40 16.61 -19.63
N GLN A 130 24.37 15.84 -18.55
CA GLN A 130 23.40 14.78 -18.38
C GLN A 130 21.98 15.34 -18.21
N TRP A 131 21.80 16.37 -17.39
CA TRP A 131 20.51 17.05 -17.21
C TRP A 131 19.95 17.59 -18.53
N GLN A 132 20.80 18.24 -19.34
CA GLN A 132 20.43 18.70 -20.67
C GLN A 132 20.03 17.54 -21.59
N GLN A 133 20.76 16.43 -21.56
CA GLN A 133 20.39 15.23 -22.32
C GLN A 133 19.05 14.64 -21.85
N SER A 134 18.80 14.57 -20.55
CA SER A 134 17.53 14.08 -19.98
C SER A 134 16.34 14.95 -20.40
N LEU A 135 16.48 16.28 -20.43
CA LEU A 135 15.44 17.20 -20.94
C LEU A 135 15.12 16.96 -22.42
N VAL A 136 16.15 16.75 -23.25
CA VAL A 136 15.97 16.43 -24.68
C VAL A 136 15.36 15.03 -24.86
N GLN A 137 15.74 14.05 -24.03
CA GLN A 137 15.20 12.68 -24.10
C GLN A 137 13.74 12.59 -23.64
N GLN A 138 13.34 13.40 -22.65
CA GLN A 138 11.96 13.52 -22.20
C GLN A 138 11.05 14.00 -23.35
N SER A 139 11.51 14.94 -24.18
CA SER A 139 10.77 15.39 -25.37
C SER A 139 10.54 14.27 -26.41
N ARG A 140 11.30 13.17 -26.31
CA ARG A 140 11.19 11.96 -27.16
C ARG A 140 10.53 10.78 -26.45
N GLY A 141 9.96 10.98 -25.26
CA GLY A 141 9.24 9.93 -24.51
C GLY A 141 10.12 8.87 -23.84
N LYS A 142 11.42 9.15 -23.61
CA LYS A 142 12.32 8.25 -22.87
C LYS A 142 12.50 8.69 -21.42
N SER A 143 12.77 7.73 -20.54
CA SER A 143 12.91 7.94 -19.09
C SER A 143 14.05 8.89 -18.74
N ILE A 144 13.80 9.79 -17.79
CA ILE A 144 14.74 10.77 -17.24
C ILE A 144 15.85 10.16 -16.37
N PHE A 145 15.72 8.89 -15.96
CA PHE A 145 16.63 8.24 -15.01
C PHE A 145 17.76 7.42 -15.63
N ASP A 146 17.83 7.27 -16.95
CA ASP A 146 18.90 6.50 -17.60
C ASP A 146 20.18 7.35 -17.73
N SER A 147 20.85 7.55 -16.59
CA SER A 147 22.04 8.40 -16.47
C SER A 147 23.20 7.63 -15.85
N LEU A 148 24.42 7.98 -16.26
CA LEU A 148 25.64 7.40 -15.75
C LEU A 148 26.58 8.53 -15.34
N PHE A 149 26.89 8.59 -14.05
CA PHE A 149 27.84 9.56 -13.49
C PHE A 149 29.12 8.84 -13.10
N ARG A 150 30.26 9.36 -13.56
CA ARG A 150 31.59 8.86 -13.22
C ARG A 150 32.44 9.98 -12.66
N MET A 151 33.03 9.77 -11.48
CA MET A 151 34.00 10.69 -10.88
C MET A 151 35.22 9.92 -10.40
N HIS A 152 36.36 10.59 -10.26
CA HIS A 152 37.55 9.97 -9.68
C HIS A 152 37.51 10.04 -8.15
N VAL A 153 37.85 8.93 -7.48
CA VAL A 153 38.07 8.90 -6.04
C VAL A 153 39.54 9.19 -5.77
N LYS A 154 39.83 9.97 -4.73
CA LYS A 154 41.20 10.21 -4.28
C LYS A 154 41.80 8.87 -3.78
N ASP A 155 42.94 8.48 -4.33
CA ASP A 155 43.54 7.15 -4.13
C ASP A 155 43.92 6.80 -2.67
N ASP A 156 43.96 7.78 -1.75
CA ASP A 156 44.36 7.62 -0.35
C ASP A 156 43.18 7.53 0.65
N GLY A 157 41.95 7.29 0.17
CA GLY A 157 40.73 7.31 0.98
C GLY A 157 40.33 5.97 1.64
N VAL A 158 39.45 6.06 2.64
CA VAL A 158 38.80 4.90 3.32
C VAL A 158 37.97 4.03 2.36
N PHE A 159 37.65 4.57 1.18
CA PHE A 159 36.84 3.97 0.12
C PHE A 159 37.67 3.20 -0.93
N GLY A 160 39.00 3.28 -0.82
CA GLY A 160 39.97 2.70 -1.74
C GLY A 160 40.06 3.40 -3.10
N SER A 161 40.85 2.83 -4.02
CA SER A 161 41.20 3.44 -5.31
C SER A 161 40.12 3.15 -6.35
N GLY A 162 39.79 4.12 -7.20
CA GLY A 162 38.91 3.90 -8.34
C GLY A 162 37.98 5.06 -8.65
N LEU A 163 36.82 4.73 -9.20
CA LEU A 163 35.81 5.71 -9.63
C LEU A 163 34.56 5.62 -8.76
N ILE A 164 33.85 6.73 -8.65
CA ILE A 164 32.45 6.79 -8.24
C ILE A 164 31.63 6.51 -9.49
N ASP A 165 30.93 5.37 -9.56
CA ASP A 165 30.06 4.96 -10.65
C ASP A 165 28.62 4.91 -10.13
N ILE A 166 27.79 5.89 -10.50
CA ILE A 166 26.40 6.00 -10.07
C ILE A 166 25.49 5.79 -11.28
N ARG A 167 24.60 4.80 -11.17
CA ARG A 167 23.69 4.33 -12.21
C ARG A 167 22.25 4.28 -11.66
N PRO A 168 21.53 5.41 -11.62
CA PRO A 168 20.09 5.37 -11.47
C PRO A 168 19.46 4.72 -12.71
N SER A 169 18.30 4.11 -12.51
CA SER A 169 17.47 3.53 -13.55
C SER A 169 16.03 3.50 -13.03
N GLY A 170 15.04 3.51 -13.93
CA GLY A 170 13.63 3.45 -13.54
C GLY A 170 12.78 4.54 -14.18
N THR A 171 11.62 4.82 -13.60
CA THR A 171 10.64 5.82 -14.06
C THR A 171 10.09 6.60 -12.87
N ALA A 172 9.72 7.86 -13.10
CA ALA A 172 8.90 8.61 -12.16
C ALA A 172 7.82 9.32 -12.96
N GLU A 173 6.59 9.15 -12.53
CA GLU A 173 5.42 9.85 -13.02
C GLU A 173 4.81 10.62 -11.86
N ILE A 174 4.45 11.87 -12.11
CA ILE A 174 3.83 12.74 -11.12
C ILE A 174 2.55 13.29 -11.76
N ILE A 175 1.42 12.98 -11.14
CA ILE A 175 0.10 13.37 -11.62
C ILE A 175 -0.45 14.47 -10.70
N PHE A 176 -0.61 15.65 -11.28
CA PHE A 176 -1.26 16.78 -10.62
C PHE A 176 -2.67 16.96 -11.20
N GLY A 177 -3.67 17.07 -10.34
CA GLY A 177 -5.05 17.33 -10.76
C GLY A 177 -5.85 18.01 -9.67
N TYR A 178 -6.96 18.64 -10.05
CA TYR A 178 -7.94 19.16 -9.10
C TYR A 178 -9.25 18.40 -9.30
N LYS A 179 -9.73 17.74 -8.25
CA LYS A 179 -11.00 17.00 -8.27
C LYS A 179 -12.05 17.81 -7.51
N GLY A 180 -12.99 18.40 -8.24
CA GLY A 180 -14.13 19.13 -7.68
C GLY A 180 -15.42 18.32 -7.79
N TYR A 181 -16.18 18.22 -6.71
CA TYR A 181 -17.45 17.54 -6.65
C TYR A 181 -18.58 18.51 -6.28
N ARG A 182 -19.73 18.32 -6.90
CA ARG A 182 -20.97 19.00 -6.53
C ARG A 182 -22.06 17.98 -6.24
N ARG A 183 -22.62 18.03 -5.03
CA ARG A 183 -23.77 17.20 -4.64
C ARG A 183 -24.94 18.11 -4.31
N ASP A 184 -25.98 18.08 -5.15
CA ASP A 184 -27.20 18.87 -4.93
C ASP A 184 -28.16 18.17 -3.95
N ASP A 185 -27.62 17.77 -2.79
CA ASP A 185 -28.38 17.17 -1.70
C ASP A 185 -28.93 18.29 -0.78
N PRO A 186 -30.25 18.42 -0.65
CA PRO A 186 -30.86 19.45 0.18
C PRO A 186 -30.53 19.30 1.67
N ALA A 187 -30.21 18.08 2.15
CA ALA A 187 -29.80 17.82 3.53
C ALA A 187 -28.39 18.39 3.84
N LEU A 188 -27.58 18.67 2.81
CA LEU A 188 -26.30 19.34 2.97
C LEU A 188 -26.44 20.86 2.93
N THR A 189 -25.62 21.54 3.74
CA THR A 189 -25.46 23.00 3.67
C THR A 189 -24.87 23.43 2.32
N VAL A 190 -25.20 24.64 1.84
CA VAL A 190 -24.75 25.14 0.52
C VAL A 190 -23.22 25.10 0.38
N LYS A 191 -22.47 25.33 1.46
CA LYS A 191 -21.00 25.23 1.47
C LYS A 191 -20.51 23.78 1.29
N GLN A 192 -21.19 22.80 1.89
CA GLN A 192 -20.82 21.38 1.78
C GLN A 192 -21.27 20.74 0.46
N ARG A 193 -22.19 21.37 -0.27
CA ARG A 193 -22.61 20.89 -1.61
C ARG A 193 -21.52 21.02 -2.67
N ARG A 194 -20.50 21.86 -2.45
CA ARG A 194 -19.34 22.00 -3.33
C ARG A 194 -18.07 21.78 -2.51
N TYR A 195 -17.35 20.72 -2.78
CA TYR A 195 -16.04 20.47 -2.18
C TYR A 195 -15.07 20.04 -3.28
N GLY A 196 -13.80 20.36 -3.13
CA GLY A 196 -12.78 19.95 -4.07
C GLY A 196 -11.45 19.79 -3.39
N ASN A 197 -10.69 18.79 -3.82
CA ASN A 197 -9.39 18.46 -3.26
C ASN A 197 -8.36 18.51 -4.38
N PHE A 198 -7.18 19.02 -4.04
CA PHE A 198 -6.00 18.85 -4.86
C PHE A 198 -5.60 17.38 -4.82
N ASN A 199 -5.46 16.78 -6.00
CA ASN A 199 -5.05 15.40 -6.19
C ASN A 199 -3.60 15.40 -6.66
N PHE A 200 -2.73 14.90 -5.81
CA PHE A 200 -1.32 14.71 -6.08
C PHE A 200 -1.03 13.22 -5.95
N ASP A 201 -0.52 12.62 -7.02
CA ASP A 201 -0.20 11.20 -7.07
C ASP A 201 1.22 11.02 -7.66
N GLU A 202 2.07 10.30 -6.95
CA GLU A 202 3.47 10.07 -7.28
C GLU A 202 3.71 8.57 -7.52
N LYS A 203 4.13 8.25 -8.75
CA LYS A 203 4.44 6.88 -9.19
C LYS A 203 5.92 6.81 -9.50
N ILE A 204 6.72 6.44 -8.51
CA ILE A 204 8.18 6.37 -8.62
C ILE A 204 8.57 4.90 -8.58
N GLN A 205 9.29 4.47 -9.61
CA GLN A 205 9.98 3.19 -9.69
C GLN A 205 11.46 3.49 -9.91
N LEU A 206 12.28 3.39 -8.86
CA LEU A 206 13.68 3.74 -8.87
C LEU A 206 14.53 2.51 -8.54
N ASN A 207 15.57 2.29 -9.31
CA ASN A 207 16.64 1.34 -9.05
C ASN A 207 17.98 2.05 -9.24
N LEU A 208 18.68 2.30 -8.14
CA LEU A 208 19.94 3.00 -8.06
C LEU A 208 21.03 2.01 -7.66
N MET A 209 22.07 1.92 -8.50
CA MET A 209 23.31 1.21 -8.16
C MET A 209 24.45 2.21 -8.16
N ALA A 210 25.10 2.40 -7.02
CA ALA A 210 26.25 3.27 -6.85
C ALA A 210 27.43 2.47 -6.31
N LYS A 211 28.59 2.58 -6.97
CA LYS A 211 29.85 2.02 -6.51
C LYS A 211 30.85 3.14 -6.28
N VAL A 212 31.49 3.17 -5.12
CA VAL A 212 32.50 4.16 -4.76
C VAL A 212 33.82 3.43 -4.53
N GLY A 213 34.77 3.64 -5.46
CA GLY A 213 36.07 2.97 -5.43
C GLY A 213 35.94 1.46 -5.63
N ASP A 214 36.72 0.70 -4.86
CA ASP A 214 36.69 -0.77 -4.83
C ASP A 214 35.95 -1.34 -3.62
N LYS A 215 35.63 -0.53 -2.61
CA LYS A 215 35.12 -1.01 -1.31
C LYS A 215 33.67 -0.73 -1.00
N VAL A 216 33.04 0.28 -1.59
CA VAL A 216 31.67 0.69 -1.21
C VAL A 216 30.68 0.46 -2.34
N ASN A 217 29.60 -0.26 -2.03
CA ASN A 217 28.44 -0.45 -2.88
C ASN A 217 27.20 0.11 -2.17
N PHE A 218 26.39 0.91 -2.86
CA PHE A 218 25.14 1.45 -2.37
C PHE A 218 24.04 1.16 -3.38
N ASN A 219 23.08 0.34 -2.99
CA ASN A 219 21.97 -0.10 -3.82
C ASN A 219 20.66 0.37 -3.20
N VAL A 220 19.82 1.03 -3.99
CA VAL A 220 18.48 1.46 -3.57
C VAL A 220 17.46 1.01 -4.59
N ARG A 221 16.45 0.28 -4.15
CA ARG A 221 15.25 -0.05 -4.90
C ARG A 221 14.06 0.58 -4.20
N TYR A 222 13.31 1.41 -4.91
CA TYR A 222 12.17 2.13 -4.35
C TYR A 222 11.01 2.15 -5.33
N ASN A 223 9.84 1.70 -4.88
CA ASN A 223 8.60 1.66 -5.63
C ASN A 223 7.47 2.20 -4.76
N THR A 224 6.88 3.34 -5.15
CA THR A 224 5.74 3.93 -4.43
C THR A 224 4.43 3.15 -4.62
N GLU A 225 4.34 2.33 -5.66
CA GLU A 225 3.16 1.50 -5.96
C GLU A 225 3.27 0.07 -5.44
N SER A 226 4.31 -0.27 -4.65
CA SER A 226 4.42 -1.63 -4.11
C SER A 226 3.38 -1.88 -3.01
N ASN A 227 2.74 -3.05 -3.10
CA ASN A 227 1.88 -3.59 -2.04
C ASN A 227 2.66 -4.16 -0.86
N PHE A 228 3.97 -4.40 -1.02
CA PHE A 228 4.80 -5.10 -0.04
C PHE A 228 6.00 -4.25 0.37
N THR A 229 6.23 -4.13 1.68
CA THR A 229 7.35 -3.35 2.22
C THR A 229 8.72 -3.87 1.79
N PHE A 230 8.87 -5.17 1.51
CA PHE A 230 10.12 -5.79 1.07
C PHE A 230 10.58 -5.40 -0.35
N ASP A 231 9.71 -4.78 -1.15
CA ASP A 231 10.10 -4.30 -2.48
C ASP A 231 10.96 -3.03 -2.38
N ASN A 232 10.79 -2.26 -1.31
CA ASN A 232 11.59 -1.08 -1.01
C ASN A 232 12.81 -1.50 -0.21
N GLN A 233 13.98 -1.43 -0.84
CA GLN A 233 15.24 -1.88 -0.25
C GLN A 233 16.30 -0.79 -0.34
N ILE A 234 17.02 -0.57 0.75
CA ILE A 234 18.16 0.32 0.83
C ILE A 234 19.30 -0.49 1.43
N LYS A 235 20.37 -0.70 0.67
CA LYS A 235 21.53 -1.46 1.14
C LYS A 235 22.82 -0.69 0.87
N LEU A 236 23.50 -0.30 1.94
CA LEU A 236 24.89 0.15 1.91
C LEU A 236 25.78 -1.01 2.32
N GLU A 237 26.83 -1.29 1.54
CA GLU A 237 27.79 -2.35 1.78
C GLU A 237 29.20 -1.81 1.64
N TYR A 238 30.02 -2.04 2.66
CA TYR A 238 31.46 -1.85 2.64
C TYR A 238 32.13 -3.23 2.70
N GLU A 239 33.02 -3.51 1.75
CA GLU A 239 33.83 -4.71 1.72
C GLU A 239 35.31 -4.34 1.93
N GLY A 240 35.87 -4.85 3.02
CA GLY A 240 37.29 -4.66 3.34
C GLY A 240 38.18 -5.60 2.53
N LYS A 241 39.46 -5.22 2.38
CA LYS A 241 40.46 -6.05 1.69
C LYS A 241 40.81 -7.32 2.47
N GLU A 242 41.54 -8.23 1.83
CA GLU A 242 41.94 -9.51 2.43
C GLU A 242 42.72 -9.35 3.74
N ASP A 243 43.54 -8.30 3.85
CA ASP A 243 44.36 -8.02 5.03
C ASP A 243 43.62 -7.25 6.15
N GLU A 244 42.37 -6.83 5.91
CA GLU A 244 41.61 -6.00 6.85
C GLU A 244 40.81 -6.85 7.84
N ILE A 245 40.79 -6.44 9.12
CA ILE A 245 39.99 -7.12 10.17
C ILE A 245 38.50 -6.96 9.88
N ILE A 246 38.09 -5.78 9.42
CA ILE A 246 36.71 -5.50 9.03
C ILE A 246 36.50 -6.11 7.65
N LYS A 247 35.69 -7.17 7.57
CA LYS A 247 35.37 -7.82 6.30
C LYS A 247 34.17 -7.18 5.63
N LYS A 248 33.08 -6.98 6.38
CA LYS A 248 31.86 -6.37 5.85
C LYS A 248 31.22 -5.43 6.85
N ILE A 249 30.74 -4.29 6.36
CA ILE A 249 29.79 -3.44 7.08
C ILE A 249 28.61 -3.24 6.15
N GLU A 250 27.43 -3.66 6.58
CA GLU A 250 26.17 -3.48 5.85
C GLU A 250 25.25 -2.58 6.68
N ALA A 251 24.52 -1.68 6.03
CA ALA A 251 23.50 -0.84 6.64
C ALA A 251 22.24 -0.76 5.78
N GLY A 252 21.08 -0.74 6.43
CA GLY A 252 19.75 -0.81 5.79
C GLY A 252 19.25 -2.26 5.77
N ASP A 253 18.83 -2.76 4.62
CA ASP A 253 18.36 -4.14 4.47
C ASP A 253 19.52 -5.14 4.55
N VAL A 254 19.55 -5.87 5.66
CA VAL A 254 20.58 -6.86 5.98
C VAL A 254 19.94 -8.23 6.18
N THR A 255 20.73 -9.27 5.91
CA THR A 255 20.31 -10.66 6.10
C THR A 255 21.32 -11.38 6.99
N LEU A 256 20.83 -12.26 7.86
CA LEU A 256 21.69 -13.08 8.72
C LEU A 256 21.24 -14.54 8.66
N PRO A 257 21.50 -15.27 7.56
CA PRO A 257 21.24 -16.69 7.52
C PRO A 257 22.15 -17.41 8.53
N LEU A 258 21.55 -18.25 9.38
CA LEU A 258 22.27 -19.10 10.34
C LEU A 258 22.13 -20.56 9.93
N ASN A 259 23.23 -21.31 9.94
CA ASN A 259 23.26 -22.74 9.63
C ASN A 259 22.88 -23.60 10.85
N SER A 260 21.85 -23.19 11.61
CA SER A 260 21.39 -23.89 12.81
C SER A 260 19.93 -24.29 12.64
N THR A 261 19.59 -25.51 13.05
CA THR A 261 18.20 -26.01 13.03
C THR A 261 17.39 -25.54 14.24
N LEU A 262 18.05 -25.12 15.32
CA LEU A 262 17.40 -24.66 16.56
C LEU A 262 17.10 -23.16 16.55
N ILE A 263 17.95 -22.38 15.89
CA ILE A 263 17.83 -20.92 15.79
C ILE A 263 17.89 -20.56 14.32
N SER A 264 16.72 -20.35 13.72
CA SER A 264 16.60 -19.83 12.36
C SER A 264 16.97 -18.34 12.37
N GLY A 265 17.97 -17.96 11.57
CA GLY A 265 18.33 -16.56 11.39
C GLY A 265 17.27 -15.79 10.58
N SER A 266 17.00 -14.54 10.96
CA SER A 266 16.04 -13.69 10.26
C SER A 266 16.60 -13.24 8.90
N GLN A 267 15.77 -13.34 7.86
CA GLN A 267 16.17 -13.07 6.48
C GLN A 267 15.90 -11.62 6.04
N SER A 268 14.97 -10.90 6.68
CA SER A 268 14.63 -9.52 6.32
C SER A 268 14.72 -8.64 7.56
N LEU A 269 15.83 -7.92 7.68
CA LEU A 269 16.14 -7.07 8.82
C LEU A 269 16.54 -5.67 8.31
N PHE A 270 16.04 -4.61 8.95
CA PHE A 270 16.50 -3.25 8.69
C PHE A 270 17.43 -2.81 9.83
N GLY A 271 18.71 -2.59 9.55
CA GLY A 271 19.68 -2.22 10.58
C GLY A 271 21.14 -2.19 10.13
N LEU A 272 22.03 -2.38 11.09
CA LEU A 272 23.48 -2.40 10.91
C LEU A 272 24.00 -3.83 11.12
N LYS A 273 24.76 -4.35 10.16
CA LYS A 273 25.49 -5.61 10.27
C LYS A 273 26.97 -5.37 10.07
N THR A 274 27.79 -5.99 10.92
CA THR A 274 29.25 -5.90 10.86
C THR A 274 29.85 -7.30 10.95
N GLN A 275 30.82 -7.59 10.10
CA GLN A 275 31.55 -8.85 10.07
C GLN A 275 33.03 -8.57 10.25
N LEU A 276 33.60 -9.11 11.32
CA LEU A 276 35.00 -9.00 11.70
C LEU A 276 35.67 -10.38 11.59
N GLN A 277 36.90 -10.43 11.09
CA GLN A 277 37.67 -11.67 11.00
C GLN A 277 39.04 -11.52 11.70
N PHE A 278 39.27 -12.34 12.71
CA PHE A 278 40.52 -12.45 13.46
C PHE A 278 41.18 -13.80 13.14
N GLY A 279 41.99 -13.83 12.08
CA GLY A 279 42.56 -15.07 11.57
C GLY A 279 41.47 -16.03 11.06
N LYS A 280 41.23 -17.13 11.78
CA LYS A 280 40.17 -18.11 11.46
C LYS A 280 38.85 -17.85 12.20
N ALA A 281 38.83 -16.91 13.16
CA ALA A 281 37.62 -16.59 13.92
C ALA A 281 36.84 -15.47 13.23
N THR A 282 35.58 -15.73 12.86
CA THR A 282 34.67 -14.74 12.28
C THR A 282 33.62 -14.35 13.31
N VAL A 283 33.49 -13.05 13.57
CA VAL A 283 32.49 -12.48 14.47
C VAL A 283 31.55 -11.62 13.64
N THR A 284 30.28 -12.01 13.60
CA THR A 284 29.22 -11.24 12.94
C THR A 284 28.30 -10.66 14.00
N ALA A 285 28.13 -9.34 14.00
CA ALA A 285 27.23 -8.62 14.89
C ALA A 285 26.15 -7.89 14.06
N VAL A 286 24.89 -8.02 14.48
CA VAL A 286 23.74 -7.39 13.82
C VAL A 286 22.90 -6.66 14.87
N LEU A 287 22.59 -5.39 14.58
CA LEU A 287 21.67 -4.55 15.35
C LEU A 287 20.59 -4.08 14.39
N SER A 288 19.38 -4.61 14.51
CA SER A 288 18.33 -4.39 13.50
C SER A 288 16.93 -4.47 14.09
N GLN A 289 16.00 -3.83 13.38
CA GLN A 289 14.58 -4.05 13.50
C GLN A 289 14.16 -5.18 12.55
N GLN A 290 13.37 -6.12 13.04
CA GLN A 290 12.83 -7.21 12.22
C GLN A 290 11.54 -6.75 11.55
N GLU A 291 11.54 -6.76 10.22
CA GLU A 291 10.42 -6.31 9.38
C GLU A 291 9.59 -7.48 8.83
N SER A 292 9.81 -8.70 9.32
CA SER A 292 9.15 -9.92 8.81
C SER A 292 8.56 -10.78 9.93
N GLU A 293 7.40 -11.37 9.66
CA GLU A 293 6.74 -12.36 10.51
C GLU A 293 6.88 -13.76 9.89
N THR A 294 7.16 -14.77 10.70
CA THR A 294 7.30 -16.15 10.24
C THR A 294 5.97 -16.88 10.38
N SER A 295 5.39 -17.30 9.26
CA SER A 295 4.22 -18.19 9.26
C SER A 295 4.66 -19.63 8.96
N THR A 296 4.26 -20.58 9.81
CA THR A 296 4.53 -22.00 9.63
C THR A 296 3.27 -22.71 9.16
N ILE A 297 3.31 -23.27 7.95
CA ILE A 297 2.20 -24.05 7.41
C ILE A 297 2.55 -25.53 7.56
N THR A 298 1.69 -26.29 8.22
CA THR A 298 1.86 -27.75 8.34
C THR A 298 1.08 -28.42 7.22
N VAL A 299 1.79 -28.97 6.24
CA VAL A 299 1.20 -29.73 5.13
C VAL A 299 1.31 -31.21 5.46
N SER A 300 0.17 -31.89 5.60
CA SER A 300 0.11 -33.33 5.85
C SER A 300 -0.61 -34.01 4.69
N GLY A 301 0.05 -34.96 4.01
CA GLY A 301 -0.59 -35.76 2.95
C GLY A 301 -0.90 -35.01 1.64
N GLY A 302 -0.26 -33.87 1.39
CA GLY A 302 -0.42 -33.10 0.15
C GLY A 302 -1.52 -32.04 0.17
N ALA A 303 -2.18 -31.82 1.32
CA ALA A 303 -3.12 -30.74 1.54
C ALA A 303 -2.73 -29.89 2.76
N GLU A 304 -3.08 -28.61 2.71
CA GLU A 304 -2.98 -27.70 3.85
C GLU A 304 -4.02 -28.10 4.90
N VAL A 305 -3.55 -28.40 6.12
CA VAL A 305 -4.45 -28.71 7.25
C VAL A 305 -4.58 -27.45 8.09
N SER A 306 -5.80 -26.94 8.19
CA SER A 306 -6.14 -25.83 9.09
C SER A 306 -6.95 -26.36 10.27
N GLU A 307 -6.41 -26.21 11.47
CA GLU A 307 -7.12 -26.56 12.70
C GLU A 307 -8.15 -25.48 13.02
N PHE A 308 -9.40 -25.91 13.26
CA PHE A 308 -10.46 -25.03 13.73
C PHE A 308 -10.95 -25.49 15.10
N LYS A 309 -11.38 -24.52 15.92
CA LYS A 309 -11.99 -24.78 17.23
C LYS A 309 -13.36 -24.11 17.26
N ILE A 310 -14.39 -24.91 17.50
CA ILE A 310 -15.76 -24.43 17.71
C ILE A 310 -16.13 -24.78 19.15
N ASN A 311 -16.53 -23.79 19.95
CA ASN A 311 -17.03 -24.07 21.30
C ASN A 311 -18.51 -24.47 21.25
N ALA A 312 -18.98 -25.20 22.27
CA ALA A 312 -20.39 -25.59 22.36
C ALA A 312 -21.36 -24.38 22.48
N LEU A 313 -20.85 -23.20 22.86
CA LEU A 313 -21.62 -21.95 22.90
C LEU A 313 -21.67 -21.22 21.56
N ASP A 314 -20.81 -21.57 20.61
CA ASP A 314 -20.68 -20.89 19.31
C ASP A 314 -21.69 -21.47 18.29
N TYR A 315 -22.96 -21.54 18.68
CA TYR A 315 -24.03 -22.02 17.80
C TYR A 315 -24.48 -20.93 16.80
N GLU A 316 -24.97 -21.35 15.64
CA GLU A 316 -25.51 -20.43 14.65
C GLU A 316 -26.92 -19.95 15.06
N GLU A 317 -26.98 -18.76 15.67
CA GLU A 317 -28.23 -18.13 16.12
C GLU A 317 -29.11 -17.65 14.95
N ASN A 318 -30.42 -17.81 15.06
CA ASN A 318 -31.45 -17.31 14.12
C ASN A 318 -31.19 -17.67 12.64
N LYS A 319 -30.68 -18.88 12.41
CA LYS A 319 -30.37 -19.40 11.07
C LYS A 319 -31.11 -20.70 10.76
N HIS A 320 -31.31 -21.54 11.76
CA HIS A 320 -31.96 -22.84 11.63
C HIS A 320 -33.31 -22.83 12.34
N PHE A 321 -34.37 -23.21 11.62
CA PHE A 321 -35.75 -23.18 12.10
C PHE A 321 -36.45 -24.49 11.78
N PHE A 322 -37.18 -25.04 12.75
CA PHE A 322 -38.13 -26.12 12.48
C PHE A 322 -39.39 -25.54 11.82
N ILE A 323 -39.98 -26.29 10.89
CA ILE A 323 -41.19 -25.86 10.17
C ILE A 323 -42.42 -25.91 11.09
N SER A 324 -42.42 -26.82 12.08
CA SER A 324 -43.49 -27.01 13.04
C SER A 324 -42.96 -27.68 14.31
N GLN A 325 -43.65 -27.49 15.43
CA GLN A 325 -43.38 -28.14 16.71
C GLN A 325 -43.40 -29.67 16.60
N PHE A 326 -44.21 -30.22 15.68
CA PHE A 326 -44.23 -31.66 15.38
C PHE A 326 -42.83 -32.19 15.02
N PHE A 327 -42.10 -31.46 14.17
CA PHE A 327 -40.76 -31.86 13.73
C PHE A 327 -39.74 -31.72 14.85
N TYR A 328 -39.82 -30.65 15.64
CA TYR A 328 -38.97 -30.44 16.81
C TYR A 328 -39.12 -31.60 17.81
N ASN A 329 -40.35 -31.96 18.18
CA ASN A 329 -40.62 -33.01 19.17
C ASN A 329 -40.16 -34.41 18.70
N ASN A 330 -40.17 -34.67 17.40
CA ASN A 330 -39.77 -35.96 16.85
C ASN A 330 -38.32 -36.01 16.32
N TYR A 331 -37.60 -34.89 16.31
CA TYR A 331 -36.26 -34.78 15.71
C TYR A 331 -35.27 -35.83 16.27
N ASN A 332 -35.16 -35.89 17.60
CA ASN A 332 -34.25 -36.83 18.27
C ASN A 332 -34.66 -38.28 18.02
N LYS A 333 -35.96 -38.58 18.06
CA LYS A 333 -36.52 -39.92 17.82
C LYS A 333 -36.21 -40.42 16.40
N TYR A 334 -36.30 -39.55 15.40
CA TYR A 334 -36.00 -39.89 14.01
C TYR A 334 -34.52 -40.09 13.72
N LEU A 335 -33.64 -39.64 14.63
CA LEU A 335 -32.18 -39.74 14.52
C LEU A 335 -31.56 -40.79 15.45
N GLU A 336 -32.34 -41.57 16.20
CA GLU A 336 -31.81 -42.58 17.14
C GLU A 336 -30.97 -43.67 16.44
N ARG A 337 -31.21 -43.93 15.15
CA ARG A 337 -30.58 -45.02 14.38
C ARG A 337 -29.76 -44.51 13.20
N LEU A 338 -28.96 -43.46 13.41
CA LEU A 338 -27.99 -42.97 12.42
C LEU A 338 -27.14 -44.13 11.85
N PRO A 339 -26.93 -44.20 10.52
CA PRO A 339 -27.22 -43.18 9.51
C PRO A 339 -28.64 -43.22 8.91
N ILE A 340 -29.53 -44.12 9.36
CA ILE A 340 -30.89 -44.25 8.81
C ILE A 340 -31.82 -43.28 9.53
N ILE A 341 -32.43 -42.35 8.78
CA ILE A 341 -33.44 -41.42 9.29
C ILE A 341 -34.80 -42.12 9.26
N SER A 342 -35.44 -42.28 10.42
CA SER A 342 -36.71 -43.03 10.55
C SER A 342 -37.97 -42.16 10.46
N SER A 343 -37.89 -41.00 9.80
CA SER A 343 -39.02 -40.10 9.62
C SER A 343 -40.00 -40.66 8.57
N PRO A 344 -41.31 -40.72 8.85
CA PRO A 344 -42.32 -41.14 7.87
C PRO A 344 -42.77 -40.00 6.94
N ILE A 345 -42.29 -38.78 7.14
CA ILE A 345 -42.73 -37.57 6.41
C ILE A 345 -41.75 -37.24 5.29
N ASN A 346 -42.29 -36.78 4.16
CA ASN A 346 -41.53 -36.18 3.08
C ASN A 346 -42.17 -34.87 2.62
N ILE A 347 -41.46 -33.76 2.78
CA ILE A 347 -41.89 -32.44 2.32
C ILE A 347 -41.65 -32.34 0.81
N THR A 348 -42.71 -32.08 0.06
CA THR A 348 -42.68 -32.00 -1.41
C THR A 348 -42.55 -30.58 -1.94
N LYS A 349 -43.03 -29.59 -1.19
CA LYS A 349 -42.99 -28.18 -1.56
C LYS A 349 -42.88 -27.31 -0.31
N ILE A 350 -42.09 -26.26 -0.41
CA ILE A 350 -41.94 -25.24 0.61
C ILE A 350 -41.79 -23.86 -0.03
N GLU A 351 -42.38 -22.85 0.59
CA GLU A 351 -42.19 -21.45 0.22
C GLU A 351 -41.86 -20.70 1.50
N VAL A 352 -40.75 -19.96 1.49
CA VAL A 352 -40.26 -19.23 2.67
C VAL A 352 -40.34 -17.74 2.37
N TRP A 353 -40.88 -16.98 3.32
CA TRP A 353 -41.11 -15.55 3.19
C TRP A 353 -40.39 -14.80 4.30
N ILE A 354 -39.74 -13.69 3.94
CA ILE A 354 -38.99 -12.85 4.89
C ILE A 354 -39.44 -11.39 4.78
N THR A 355 -39.36 -10.65 5.89
CA THR A 355 -39.48 -9.19 5.87
C THR A 355 -38.45 -8.58 4.92
N ASN A 356 -38.93 -7.75 4.00
CA ASN A 356 -38.11 -7.15 2.96
C ASN A 356 -37.43 -5.86 3.46
N ILE A 357 -36.11 -5.79 3.35
CA ILE A 357 -35.30 -4.60 3.70
C ILE A 357 -34.97 -3.86 2.40
N GLY A 358 -35.90 -3.06 1.90
CA GLY A 358 -35.73 -2.24 0.68
C GLY A 358 -36.94 -2.30 -0.25
N PRO A 359 -36.88 -1.68 -1.44
CA PRO A 359 -37.94 -1.85 -2.44
C PRO A 359 -37.89 -3.26 -3.03
N ALA A 360 -38.87 -4.11 -2.72
CA ALA A 360 -39.02 -5.41 -3.39
C ALA A 360 -39.46 -5.16 -4.82
N THR A 361 -38.70 -5.69 -5.78
CA THR A 361 -38.96 -5.51 -7.20
C THR A 361 -39.66 -6.72 -7.84
N GLN A 362 -39.65 -7.91 -7.22
CA GLN A 362 -40.21 -9.15 -7.75
C GLN A 362 -40.80 -10.06 -6.65
N GLU A 363 -41.93 -10.72 -6.95
CA GLU A 363 -42.64 -11.71 -6.10
C GLU A 363 -42.83 -11.31 -4.62
N ASN A 364 -43.49 -10.18 -4.39
CA ASN A 364 -43.86 -9.71 -3.07
C ASN A 364 -45.35 -9.84 -2.77
N ARG A 365 -45.69 -10.05 -1.49
CA ARG A 365 -47.08 -10.03 -1.01
C ARG A 365 -47.16 -9.67 0.45
N ASN A 366 -48.34 -9.25 0.88
CA ASN A 366 -48.64 -9.07 2.29
C ASN A 366 -48.99 -10.43 2.91
N ILE A 367 -48.46 -10.70 4.09
CA ILE A 367 -48.63 -11.99 4.79
C ILE A 367 -49.07 -11.70 6.23
N VAL A 368 -50.00 -12.52 6.71
CA VAL A 368 -50.32 -12.63 8.13
C VAL A 368 -49.85 -14.03 8.54
N ALA A 369 -48.75 -14.09 9.28
CA ALA A 369 -48.19 -15.33 9.78
C ALA A 369 -48.78 -15.62 11.16
N PHE A 370 -49.28 -16.83 11.38
CA PHE A 370 -49.80 -17.27 12.67
C PHE A 370 -48.83 -18.27 13.27
N GLN A 371 -48.57 -18.16 14.58
CA GLN A 371 -47.68 -19.09 15.27
C GLN A 371 -48.27 -20.50 15.32
N ASP A 372 -49.55 -20.61 15.66
CA ASP A 372 -50.21 -21.90 15.88
C ASP A 372 -50.83 -22.51 14.60
N ILE A 373 -50.48 -22.03 13.41
CA ILE A 373 -51.08 -22.55 12.18
C ILE A 373 -50.66 -24.01 11.94
N GLY A 374 -51.65 -24.89 11.97
CA GLY A 374 -51.46 -26.32 11.71
C GLY A 374 -50.71 -27.09 12.79
N GLU A 375 -50.54 -26.50 13.98
CA GLU A 375 -50.03 -27.19 15.16
C GLU A 375 -51.13 -28.01 15.83
N TYR A 376 -50.82 -29.27 16.19
CA TYR A 376 -51.75 -30.11 16.97
C TYR A 376 -51.81 -29.69 18.44
N ASP A 377 -50.74 -29.14 19.00
CA ASP A 377 -50.71 -28.64 20.39
C ASP A 377 -50.42 -27.13 20.35
N PRO A 378 -51.45 -26.28 20.14
CA PRO A 378 -51.29 -24.83 20.03
C PRO A 378 -50.75 -24.19 21.31
N TYR A 379 -49.93 -23.16 21.17
CA TYR A 379 -49.47 -22.34 22.30
C TYR A 379 -50.62 -21.49 22.87
N ASN A 380 -51.47 -20.94 22.01
CA ASN A 380 -52.62 -20.15 22.42
C ASN A 380 -53.78 -21.05 22.88
N GLN A 381 -54.19 -20.91 24.14
CA GLN A 381 -55.26 -21.71 24.76
C GLN A 381 -56.64 -21.48 24.12
N ASN A 382 -56.85 -20.39 23.39
CA ASN A 382 -58.08 -20.12 22.66
C ASN A 382 -58.19 -21.00 21.39
N VAL A 383 -57.05 -21.50 20.89
CA VAL A 383 -56.99 -22.42 19.74
C VAL A 383 -57.03 -23.85 20.27
N LEU A 384 -58.07 -24.58 19.90
CA LEU A 384 -58.28 -25.95 20.37
C LEU A 384 -57.76 -26.96 19.34
N PRO A 385 -57.12 -28.06 19.81
CA PRO A 385 -56.72 -29.16 18.95
C PRO A 385 -57.95 -29.85 18.35
N ASN A 386 -57.78 -30.39 17.16
CA ASN A 386 -58.78 -31.26 16.55
C ASN A 386 -58.50 -32.71 16.94
N PHE A 387 -59.45 -33.38 17.60
CA PHE A 387 -59.25 -34.71 18.20
C PHE A 387 -59.35 -35.88 17.22
N THR A 388 -59.34 -35.63 15.91
CA THR A 388 -59.33 -36.69 14.90
C THR A 388 -57.95 -37.35 14.78
N PRO A 389 -57.83 -38.67 14.53
CA PRO A 389 -56.53 -39.36 14.43
C PRO A 389 -55.54 -38.74 13.42
N ASP A 390 -56.05 -38.23 12.29
CA ASP A 390 -55.23 -37.62 11.23
C ASP A 390 -54.74 -36.19 11.57
N ALA A 391 -55.32 -35.56 12.61
CA ALA A 391 -54.98 -34.19 13.02
C ALA A 391 -53.66 -34.10 13.79
N TYR A 392 -53.08 -35.23 14.22
CA TYR A 392 -51.79 -35.27 14.92
C TYR A 392 -50.60 -34.87 14.02
N LEU A 393 -50.73 -35.06 12.70
CA LEU A 393 -49.76 -34.57 11.72
C LEU A 393 -49.95 -33.06 11.50
N PRO A 394 -48.89 -32.28 11.26
CA PRO A 394 -49.01 -30.84 11.06
C PRO A 394 -49.81 -30.55 9.79
N SER A 395 -50.99 -29.95 9.94
CA SER A 395 -51.92 -29.71 8.84
C SER A 395 -52.89 -28.57 9.20
N ASN A 396 -53.47 -27.90 8.20
CA ASN A 396 -54.49 -26.86 8.45
C ASN A 396 -55.77 -27.37 9.15
N ARG A 397 -55.89 -28.68 9.39
CA ARG A 397 -57.00 -29.32 10.12
C ARG A 397 -56.60 -29.77 11.53
N SER A 398 -55.35 -29.56 11.93
CA SER A 398 -54.82 -30.02 13.22
C SER A 398 -55.41 -29.27 14.40
N ASN A 399 -55.89 -28.05 14.16
CA ASN A 399 -56.58 -27.23 15.15
C ASN A 399 -57.74 -26.43 14.52
N ASN A 400 -58.48 -25.72 15.36
CA ASN A 400 -59.64 -24.92 14.96
C ASN A 400 -59.30 -23.46 14.57
N LEU A 401 -58.03 -23.08 14.40
CA LEU A 401 -57.62 -21.68 14.13
C LEU A 401 -58.36 -21.08 12.91
N PHE A 402 -58.47 -21.85 11.83
CA PHE A 402 -59.20 -21.44 10.62
C PHE A 402 -60.71 -21.28 10.82
N GLN A 403 -61.29 -21.89 11.86
CA GLN A 403 -62.71 -21.75 12.19
C GLN A 403 -62.96 -20.54 13.09
N LEU A 404 -61.98 -20.20 13.94
CA LEU A 404 -62.05 -19.02 14.83
C LEU A 404 -61.91 -17.71 14.06
N ILE A 405 -61.25 -17.73 12.90
CA ILE A 405 -60.90 -16.55 12.11
C ILE A 405 -61.71 -16.51 10.82
N ASN A 406 -62.38 -15.38 10.52
CA ASN A 406 -62.97 -15.14 9.21
C ASN A 406 -61.87 -14.68 8.26
N THR A 407 -61.56 -15.50 7.27
CA THR A 407 -60.55 -15.23 6.26
C THR A 407 -60.81 -13.93 5.49
N SER A 408 -62.06 -13.49 5.34
CA SER A 408 -62.37 -12.26 4.59
C SER A 408 -61.86 -11.01 5.29
N ASN A 409 -61.87 -10.97 6.63
CA ASN A 409 -61.45 -9.80 7.40
C ASN A 409 -59.92 -9.70 7.52
N ILE A 410 -59.21 -10.84 7.48
CA ILE A 410 -57.73 -10.86 7.52
C ILE A 410 -57.08 -10.69 6.14
N ARG A 411 -57.87 -10.63 5.06
CA ARG A 411 -57.36 -10.33 3.71
C ARG A 411 -57.10 -8.84 3.51
N ASN A 412 -57.77 -7.98 4.27
CA ASN A 412 -57.46 -6.55 4.29
C ASN A 412 -56.47 -6.25 5.42
N LEU A 413 -55.23 -5.93 5.05
CA LEU A 413 -54.12 -5.73 5.98
C LEU A 413 -54.35 -4.61 7.00
N ASN A 414 -55.19 -3.63 6.67
CA ASN A 414 -55.53 -2.52 7.55
C ASN A 414 -56.44 -2.94 8.71
N ASP A 415 -57.27 -3.96 8.49
CA ASP A 415 -58.27 -4.42 9.47
C ASP A 415 -57.75 -5.61 10.30
N VAL A 416 -56.64 -6.24 9.90
CA VAL A 416 -56.07 -7.42 10.58
C VAL A 416 -55.87 -7.17 12.07
N ASN A 417 -55.26 -6.03 12.44
CA ASN A 417 -54.89 -5.78 13.84
C ASN A 417 -56.11 -5.53 14.73
N SER A 418 -57.07 -4.73 14.29
CA SER A 418 -58.31 -4.48 15.04
C SER A 418 -59.14 -5.75 15.17
N TYR A 419 -59.20 -6.54 14.10
CA TYR A 419 -59.95 -7.78 14.06
C TYR A 419 -59.38 -8.90 14.94
N LEU A 420 -58.08 -9.18 14.84
CA LEU A 420 -57.44 -10.24 15.62
C LEU A 420 -57.36 -9.86 17.11
N SER A 421 -57.10 -8.58 17.43
CA SER A 421 -57.14 -8.09 18.81
C SER A 421 -58.53 -8.25 19.45
N SER A 422 -59.60 -8.06 18.67
CA SER A 422 -60.98 -8.27 19.16
C SER A 422 -61.31 -9.73 19.51
N ARG A 423 -60.45 -10.67 19.07
CA ARG A 423 -60.55 -12.11 19.31
C ARG A 423 -59.49 -12.63 20.26
N ASP A 424 -58.85 -11.74 21.01
CA ASP A 424 -57.83 -12.07 22.00
C ASP A 424 -56.56 -12.72 21.40
N PHE A 425 -56.26 -12.40 20.13
CA PHE A 425 -54.96 -12.69 19.52
C PHE A 425 -54.03 -11.48 19.68
N LYS A 426 -52.78 -11.73 20.09
CA LYS A 426 -51.76 -10.73 20.37
C LYS A 426 -50.70 -10.70 19.26
N MET A 427 -50.47 -9.51 18.69
CA MET A 427 -49.38 -9.30 17.73
C MET A 427 -48.01 -9.54 18.37
N GLY A 428 -47.07 -10.12 17.63
CA GLY A 428 -45.72 -10.45 18.09
C GLY A 428 -45.61 -11.73 18.93
N THR A 429 -46.75 -12.34 19.29
CA THR A 429 -46.81 -13.66 19.93
C THR A 429 -47.64 -14.59 19.05
N ASP A 430 -48.95 -14.42 19.02
CA ASP A 430 -49.85 -15.33 18.29
C ASP A 430 -49.81 -15.14 16.76
N TYR A 431 -49.56 -13.91 16.30
CA TYR A 431 -49.49 -13.59 14.88
C TYR A 431 -48.56 -12.41 14.61
N GLU A 432 -48.07 -12.34 13.37
CA GLU A 432 -47.28 -11.23 12.88
C GLU A 432 -47.74 -10.78 11.49
N LYS A 433 -47.77 -9.46 11.29
CA LYS A 433 -48.26 -8.83 10.07
C LYS A 433 -47.08 -8.30 9.26
N ILE A 434 -46.79 -8.92 8.12
CA ILE A 434 -45.67 -8.56 7.26
C ILE A 434 -46.22 -7.86 6.02
N GLU A 435 -45.87 -6.59 5.86
CA GLU A 435 -46.16 -5.84 4.63
C GLU A 435 -45.04 -6.07 3.63
N ASN A 436 -45.39 -6.33 2.37
CA ASN A 436 -44.41 -6.47 1.30
C ASN A 436 -43.32 -7.54 1.58
N ALA A 437 -43.73 -8.71 2.09
CA ALA A 437 -42.84 -9.83 2.33
C ALA A 437 -42.24 -10.34 1.02
N ARG A 438 -40.95 -10.66 1.03
CA ARG A 438 -40.21 -11.19 -0.12
C ARG A 438 -40.14 -12.70 -0.04
N LYS A 439 -40.41 -13.39 -1.15
CA LYS A 439 -40.12 -14.81 -1.27
C LYS A 439 -38.61 -15.03 -1.27
N LEU A 440 -38.12 -15.98 -0.49
CA LEU A 440 -36.76 -16.47 -0.65
C LEU A 440 -36.66 -17.41 -1.83
N SER A 441 -35.61 -17.28 -2.61
CA SER A 441 -35.29 -18.24 -3.67
C SER A 441 -34.77 -19.54 -3.05
N GLU A 442 -34.92 -20.67 -3.76
CA GLU A 442 -34.40 -21.98 -3.32
C GLU A 442 -32.87 -21.98 -3.12
N SER A 443 -32.15 -20.99 -3.66
CA SER A 443 -30.72 -20.83 -3.45
C SER A 443 -30.36 -20.15 -2.12
N GLU A 444 -31.31 -19.51 -1.44
CA GLU A 444 -31.08 -18.72 -0.23
C GLU A 444 -31.30 -19.51 1.07
N TYR A 445 -31.87 -20.70 0.96
CA TYR A 445 -32.11 -21.58 2.09
C TYR A 445 -31.97 -23.06 1.68
N THR A 446 -31.70 -23.92 2.65
CA THR A 446 -31.69 -25.37 2.48
C THR A 446 -32.75 -25.99 3.36
N VAL A 447 -33.36 -27.08 2.92
CA VAL A 447 -34.44 -27.76 3.66
C VAL A 447 -34.11 -29.24 3.78
N ASN A 448 -34.30 -29.76 4.99
CA ASN A 448 -34.32 -31.20 5.19
C ASN A 448 -35.75 -31.71 5.06
N ASN A 449 -36.07 -32.34 3.93
CA ASN A 449 -37.43 -32.76 3.61
C ASN A 449 -37.98 -33.86 4.54
N GLN A 450 -37.10 -34.58 5.24
CA GLN A 450 -37.50 -35.67 6.15
C GLN A 450 -37.65 -35.20 7.60
N LEU A 451 -36.72 -34.36 8.07
CA LEU A 451 -36.69 -33.88 9.46
C LEU A 451 -37.42 -32.55 9.65
N GLY A 452 -37.80 -31.87 8.58
CA GLY A 452 -38.65 -30.67 8.62
C GLY A 452 -38.04 -29.47 9.30
N PHE A 453 -36.80 -29.14 8.92
CA PHE A 453 -36.14 -27.88 9.29
C PHE A 453 -35.56 -27.17 8.08
N ILE A 454 -35.47 -25.85 8.17
CA ILE A 454 -34.95 -24.92 7.19
C ILE A 454 -33.67 -24.31 7.77
N SER A 455 -32.64 -24.18 6.93
CA SER A 455 -31.42 -23.45 7.27
C SER A 455 -31.20 -22.33 6.27
N LEU A 456 -31.18 -21.09 6.74
CA LEU A 456 -30.95 -19.91 5.92
C LEU A 456 -29.46 -19.73 5.64
N ASN A 457 -29.10 -19.19 4.48
CA ASN A 457 -27.70 -18.84 4.20
C ASN A 457 -27.25 -17.58 4.95
N ILE A 458 -28.21 -16.72 5.32
CA ILE A 458 -27.99 -15.51 6.09
C ILE A 458 -28.67 -15.62 7.45
N ARG A 459 -28.04 -15.04 8.48
CA ARG A 459 -28.66 -14.90 9.80
C ARG A 459 -29.83 -13.92 9.72
N LEU A 460 -30.97 -14.32 10.29
CA LEU A 460 -32.13 -13.45 10.45
C LEU A 460 -31.86 -12.41 11.53
N ARG A 461 -32.17 -11.14 11.24
CA ARG A 461 -32.09 -10.07 12.25
C ARG A 461 -33.25 -10.17 13.25
N PRO A 462 -33.10 -9.71 14.50
CA PRO A 462 -34.16 -9.80 15.51
C PRO A 462 -35.47 -9.08 15.15
N ASP A 463 -35.42 -8.10 14.24
CA ASP A 463 -36.57 -7.34 13.74
C ASP A 463 -37.19 -7.92 12.46
N GLN A 464 -36.60 -8.97 11.89
CA GLN A 464 -37.12 -9.63 10.71
C GLN A 464 -38.01 -10.81 11.08
N VAL A 465 -39.06 -10.99 10.28
CA VAL A 465 -40.03 -12.06 10.44
C VAL A 465 -39.80 -13.08 9.33
N LEU A 466 -39.83 -14.36 9.70
CA LEU A 466 -39.77 -15.51 8.80
C LEU A 466 -41.12 -16.22 8.85
N ALA A 467 -41.68 -16.52 7.68
CA ALA A 467 -42.99 -17.18 7.53
C ALA A 467 -42.97 -18.29 6.47
#